data_AF-A0A961ALR3-F1
#
_entry.id   AF-A0A961ALR3-F1
#
_cell.length_a   1.000
_cell.length_b   1.000
_cell.length_c   1.000
_cell.angle_alpha   90.00
_cell.angle_beta   90.00
_cell.angle_gamma   90.00
#
_symmetry.space_group_name_H-M   'P 1'
#
loop_
_entity.id
_entity.type
_entity.pdbx_description
1 polymer ?
#
loop_
_entity_poly.entity_id
_entity_poly.type
_entity_poly.pdbx_seq_one_letter_code
_entity_poly.pdbx_strand_id
1 'polypeptide(L)' 'MSDSNEFEKAAEEKQSSLVAEFFLFMRRNKKLWLLPLILVLLLLAGLIWLAGTGAAPFIYTLF' A
#
# COMPACT_ATOMS: atom_id res chain seq x y z
N MET A 1 -46.45 -14.51 1.02
CA MET A 1 -45.84 -13.62 0.00
C MET A 1 -44.88 -12.67 0.72
N SER A 2 -43.70 -13.15 1.15
CA SER A 2 -42.61 -12.28 1.66
C SER A 2 -41.23 -12.95 1.66
N ASP A 3 -41.03 -14.02 0.89
CA ASP A 3 -39.75 -14.75 0.87
C ASP A 3 -38.79 -14.21 -0.21
N SER A 4 -39.32 -13.45 -1.17
CA SER A 4 -38.58 -12.89 -2.31
C SER A 4 -37.45 -11.94 -1.91
N ASN A 5 -37.64 -11.17 -0.84
CA ASN A 5 -36.70 -10.13 -0.41
C ASN A 5 -35.42 -10.67 0.25
N GLU A 6 -35.45 -11.87 0.82
CA GLU A 6 -34.26 -12.50 1.43
C GLU A 6 -33.33 -13.10 0.37
N PHE A 7 -33.91 -13.70 -0.68
CA PHE A 7 -33.13 -14.26 -1.78
C PHE A 7 -32.45 -13.20 -2.66
N GLU A 8 -33.10 -12.04 -2.89
CA GLU A 8 -32.47 -10.92 -3.60
C GLU A 8 -31.35 -10.28 -2.79
N LYS A 9 -31.51 -10.13 -1.46
CA LYS A 9 -30.46 -9.64 -0.56
C LYS A 9 -29.23 -10.55 -0.51
N ALA A 10 -29.43 -11.87 -0.59
CA ALA A 10 -28.34 -12.84 -0.61
C ALA A 10 -27.56 -12.80 -1.95
N ALA A 11 -28.20 -12.44 -3.06
CA ALA A 11 -27.54 -12.24 -4.35
C ALA A 11 -26.82 -10.89 -4.46
N GLU A 12 -27.22 -9.92 -3.63
CA GLU A 12 -26.60 -8.60 -3.50
C GLU A 12 -25.42 -8.60 -2.50
N GLU A 13 -25.09 -9.75 -1.89
CA GLU A 13 -23.80 -9.91 -1.22
C GLU A 13 -22.69 -9.79 -2.27
N LYS A 14 -22.18 -8.56 -2.37
CA LYS A 14 -21.06 -8.13 -3.17
C LYS A 14 -19.95 -9.16 -3.04
N GLN A 15 -19.85 -10.07 -4.01
CA GLN A 15 -18.74 -11.01 -4.13
C GLN A 15 -17.47 -10.17 -4.08
N SER A 16 -16.80 -10.22 -2.93
CA SER A 16 -15.54 -9.56 -2.75
C SER A 16 -14.61 -10.17 -3.80
N SER A 17 -14.24 -9.37 -4.79
CA SER A 17 -13.36 -9.81 -5.88
C SER A 17 -12.21 -10.61 -5.30
N LEU A 18 -11.82 -11.72 -5.94
CA LEU A 18 -10.70 -12.55 -5.52
C LEU A 18 -9.45 -11.71 -5.22
N VAL A 19 -9.23 -10.63 -5.98
CA VAL A 19 -8.13 -9.68 -5.77
C VAL A 19 -8.28 -8.90 -4.45
N ALA A 20 -9.50 -8.48 -4.11
CA ALA A 20 -9.81 -7.81 -2.85
C ALA A 20 -9.62 -8.74 -1.65
N GLU A 21 -10.06 -10.00 -1.74
CA GLU A 21 -9.81 -11.01 -0.72
C GLU A 21 -8.32 -11.31 -0.56
N PHE A 22 -7.58 -11.41 -1.67
CA PHE A 22 -6.13 -11.59 -1.66
C PHE A 22 -5.41 -10.41 -1.00
N PHE A 23 -5.83 -9.18 -1.29
CA PHE A 23 -5.27 -7.97 -0.69
C PHE A 23 -5.58 -7.91 0.81
N LEU A 24 -6.79 -8.32 1.21
CA LEU A 24 -7.21 -8.39 2.61
C LEU A 24 -6.43 -9.48 3.37
N PHE A 25 -6.17 -10.62 2.73
CA PHE A 25 -5.33 -11.70 3.26
C PHE A 25 -3.87 -11.24 3.42
N MET A 26 -3.32 -10.53 2.44
CA MET A 26 -1.97 -9.98 2.47
C MET A 26 -1.81 -8.90 3.55
N ARG A 27 -2.85 -8.08 3.76
CA ARG A 27 -2.93 -7.10 4.85
C ARG A 27 -2.98 -7.78 6.23
N ARG A 28 -3.67 -8.92 6.33
CA ARG A 28 -3.77 -9.73 7.56
C ARG A 28 -2.46 -10.45 7.92
N ASN A 29 -1.64 -10.79 6.92
CA ASN A 29 -0.34 -11.45 7.06
C ASN A 29 0.84 -10.52 7.45
N LYS A 30 0.57 -9.38 8.10
CA LYS A 30 1.60 -8.51 8.71
C LYS A 30 2.65 -7.92 7.75
N LYS A 31 2.32 -7.61 6.49
CA LYS A 31 3.19 -6.76 5.64
C LYS A 31 3.44 -5.34 6.21
N LEU A 32 2.81 -4.98 7.32
CA LEU A 32 3.21 -3.81 8.13
C LEU A 32 4.68 -3.87 8.59
N TRP A 33 5.30 -5.05 8.64
CA TRP A 33 6.73 -5.19 8.92
C TRP A 33 7.65 -4.82 7.74
N LEU A 34 7.15 -4.94 6.50
CA LEU A 34 7.86 -4.49 5.30
C LEU A 34 7.72 -2.98 5.08
N LEU A 35 6.66 -2.39 5.63
CA LEU A 35 6.41 -0.95 5.57
C LEU A 35 7.61 -0.11 6.04
N PRO A 36 8.24 -0.35 7.22
CA PRO A 36 9.42 0.41 7.64
C PRO A 36 10.60 0.25 6.70
N LEU A 37 10.84 -0.95 6.15
CA LEU A 37 11.93 -1.19 5.19
C LEU A 37 11.71 -0.41 3.89
N ILE A 38 10.49 -0.47 3.33
CA ILE A 38 10.11 0.26 2.11
C ILE A 38 10.17 1.77 2.34
N LEU A 39 9.77 2.24 3.52
CA LEU A 39 9.80 3.66 3.87
C LEU A 39 11.23 4.21 3.93
N VAL A 40 12.18 3.45 4.51
CA VAL A 40 13.60 3.80 4.49
C VAL A 40 14.16 3.81 3.06
N LEU A 41 13.82 2.81 2.24
CA LEU A 41 14.21 2.76 0.83
C LEU A 41 13.68 3.97 0.04
N LEU A 42 12.43 4.36 0.25
CA LEU A 42 11.83 5.55 -0.37
C LEU A 42 12.51 6.84 0.08
N LEU A 43 12.82 6.96 1.37
CA LEU A 43 13.56 8.11 1.90
C LEU A 43 14.95 8.22 1.27
N LEU A 44 15.68 7.10 1.17
CA LEU A 44 16.99 7.08 0.52
C LEU A 44 16.91 7.39 -0.96
N ALA A 45 15.94 6.81 -1.69
CA ALA A 45 15.72 7.10 -3.10
C ALA A 45 15.37 8.57 -3.33
N GLY A 46 14.52 9.15 -2.47
CA GLY A 46 14.22 10.58 -2.48
C GLY A 46 15.46 11.41 -2.21
N LEU A 47 16.24 11.07 -1.19
CA LEU A 47 17.48 11.79 -0.86
C LEU A 47 18.49 11.75 -2.02
N ILE A 48 18.63 10.61 -2.69
CA ILE A 48 19.49 10.45 -3.87
C ILE A 48 18.98 11.30 -5.04
N TRP A 49 17.67 11.35 -5.25
CA TRP A 49 17.06 12.22 -6.27
C TRP A 49 17.36 13.70 -5.97
N LEU A 50 17.16 14.15 -4.73
CA LEU A 50 17.51 15.51 -4.32
C LEU A 50 19.02 15.80 -4.46
N ALA A 51 19.87 14.81 -4.14
CA ALA A 51 21.32 14.92 -4.34
C ALA A 51 21.69 15.11 -5.82
N GLY A 52 21.05 14.39 -6.73
CA GLY A 52 21.30 14.47 -8.18
C GLY A 52 20.79 15.77 -8.84
N THR A 53 19.88 16.50 -8.20
CA THR A 53 19.25 17.72 -8.77
C THR A 53 19.92 19.03 -8.33
N GLY A 54 21.04 18.96 -7.59
CA GLY A 54 21.82 20.14 -7.21
C GLY A 54 22.12 20.28 -5.72
N ALA A 55 21.81 19.28 -4.88
CA ALA A 55 22.23 19.26 -3.48
C ALA A 55 23.67 18.72 -3.27
N ALA A 56 24.30 18.18 -4.31
CA ALA A 56 25.70 17.75 -4.31
C ALA A 56 26.70 18.78 -3.72
N PRO A 57 26.68 20.08 -4.07
CA PRO A 57 27.67 21.02 -3.55
C PRO A 57 27.54 21.25 -2.04
N PHE A 58 26.35 21.15 -1.45
CA PHE A 58 26.16 21.38 0.00
C PHE A 58 26.67 20.22 0.87
N ILE A 59 26.60 18.99 0.35
CA ILE A 59 27.13 17.80 1.03
C ILE A 59 28.66 17.85 1.04
N TYR A 60 29.30 18.28 -0.06
CA TYR A 60 30.75 18.41 -0.12
C TYR A 60 31.30 19.67 0.54
N THR A 61 30.52 20.74 0.72
CA THR A 61 31.01 21.95 1.42
C THR A 61 31.05 21.81 2.95
N LEU A 62 30.38 20.81 3.51
CA LEU A 62 30.38 20.54 4.96
C LEU A 62 31.52 19.62 5.41
N PHE A 63 32.34 19.11 4.48
CA PHE A 63 33.52 18.29 4.73
C PHE A 63 34.79 18.97 4.20
#